data_AF-A0A7V9DD40-F1
#
_entry.id   AF-A0A7V9DD40-F1
#
_cell.length_a   1.000
_cell.length_b   1.000
_cell.length_c   1.000
_cell.angle_alpha   90.00
_cell.angle_beta   90.00
_cell.angle_gamma   90.00
#
_symmetry.space_group_name_H-M   'P 1'
#
loop_
_entity.id
_entity.type
_entity.pdbx_description
1 polymer ?
#
loop_
_entity_poly.entity_id
_entity_poly.type
_entity_poly.pdbx_seq_one_letter_code
_entity_poly.pdbx_strand_id
1 'polypeptide(L)'
;MRAVLQRVSRAKVTVGQEVTGEIRHGLLILLGVSSDDTETGSAKLAEKTLKLRIFDDPDGKMNLSVAEIGGELLVVSQFTL
;
A
#
# COMPACT_ATOMS: atom_id res chain seq x y z
N MET A 1 -4.46 0.61 -14.27
CA MET A 1 -3.68 0.62 -13.02
C MET A 1 -4.47 -0.12 -12.00
N ARG A 2 -3.84 -1.10 -11.35
CA ARG A 2 -4.47 -1.92 -10.32
C ARG A 2 -3.53 -1.96 -9.13
N ALA A 3 -4.10 -2.03 -7.93
CA ALA A 3 -3.34 -2.26 -6.72
C ALA A 3 -4.02 -3.34 -5.89
N VAL A 4 -3.22 -4.26 -5.35
CA VAL A 4 -3.61 -5.15 -4.27
C VAL A 4 -3.01 -4.58 -2.98
N LEU A 5 -3.88 -4.23 -2.04
CA LEU A 5 -3.52 -3.63 -0.77
C LEU A 5 -3.59 -4.67 0.33
N GLN A 6 -2.52 -4.81 1.10
CA GLN A 6 -2.44 -5.74 2.22
C GLN A 6 -2.12 -4.95 3.50
N ARG A 7 -2.99 -5.07 4.50
CA ARG A 7 -2.74 -4.58 5.86
C ARG A 7 -1.66 -5.45 6.49
N VAL A 8 -0.56 -4.85 6.92
CA VAL A 8 0.58 -5.58 7.48
C VAL A 8 1.00 -5.03 8.83
N SER A 9 1.48 -5.92 9.71
CA SER A 9 2.22 -5.55 10.92
C SER A 9 3.70 -5.27 10.63
N ARG A 10 4.21 -5.84 9.54
CA ARG A 10 5.53 -5.58 8.94
C ARG A 10 5.57 -6.12 7.50
N ALA A 11 6.40 -5.54 6.65
CA ALA A 11 6.72 -6.09 5.33
C ALA A 11 8.12 -5.67 4.89
N LYS A 12 8.79 -6.49 4.07
CA LYS A 12 10.10 -6.16 3.50
C LYS A 12 10.28 -6.74 2.11
N VAL A 13 11.12 -6.10 1.31
CA VAL A 13 11.62 -6.59 0.03
C VAL A 13 13.10 -6.91 0.17
N THR A 14 13.50 -8.06 -0.35
CA THR A 14 14.91 -8.45 -0.45
C THR A 14 15.29 -8.75 -1.88
N VAL A 15 16.44 -8.23 -2.33
CA VAL A 15 17.06 -8.59 -3.61
C VAL A 15 18.32 -9.40 -3.29
N GLY A 16 18.25 -10.71 -3.54
CA GLY A 16 19.25 -11.64 -3.01
C GLY A 16 19.19 -11.69 -1.48
N GLN A 17 20.25 -11.23 -0.82
CA GLN A 17 20.36 -11.17 0.65
C GLN A 17 20.17 -9.75 1.21
N GLU A 18 20.07 -8.74 0.36
CA GLU A 18 20.01 -7.32 0.76
C GLU A 18 18.56 -6.86 0.90
N VAL A 19 18.25 -6.13 1.98
CA VAL A 19 16.95 -5.50 2.18
C VAL A 19 16.93 -4.17 1.44
N THR A 20 16.07 -4.05 0.42
CA THR A 20 15.95 -2.82 -0.40
C THR A 20 14.77 -1.93 0.03
N GLY A 21 13.91 -2.44 0.90
CA GLY A 21 12.82 -1.68 1.51
C GLY A 21 12.16 -2.49 2.62
N GLU A 22 11.82 -1.84 3.72
CA GLU A 22 11.15 -2.44 4.86
C GLU A 22 10.23 -1.42 5.52
N ILE A 23 9.10 -1.91 6.01
CA ILE A 23 8.14 -1.16 6.82
C ILE A 23 7.72 -2.00 8.02
N ARG A 24 7.31 -1.32 9.08
CA ARG A 24 6.59 -1.87 10.22
C ARG A 24 5.09 -1.85 9.90
N HIS A 25 4.29 -1.22 10.76
CA HIS A 25 2.84 -1.23 10.61
C HIS A 25 2.39 -0.32 9.47
N GLY A 26 1.57 -0.85 8.56
CA GLY A 26 1.12 -0.08 7.41
C GLY A 26 0.56 -0.94 6.27
N LEU A 27 0.84 -0.54 5.03
CA LEU A 27 0.37 -1.23 3.82
C LEU A 27 1.53 -1.74 2.96
N LEU A 28 1.44 -3.01 2.57
CA LEU A 28 2.13 -3.52 1.39
C LEU A 28 1.21 -3.34 0.17
N ILE A 29 1.73 -2.68 -0.86
CA ILE A 29 1.02 -2.30 -2.08
C ILE A 29 1.69 -3.03 -3.24
N LEU A 30 1.00 -3.99 -3.84
CA LEU A 30 1.41 -4.58 -5.12
C LEU A 30 0.77 -3.77 -6.23
N LEU A 31 1.56 -3.08 -7.04
CA LEU A 31 1.10 -2.12 -8.05
C LEU A 31 1.30 -2.67 -9.46
N GLY A 32 0.20 -2.84 -10.20
CA GLY A 32 0.18 -3.17 -11.61
C GLY A 32 -0.13 -1.94 -12.47
N VAL A 33 0.69 -1.69 -13.49
CA VAL A 33 0.54 -0.58 -14.44
C VAL A 33 0.37 -1.15 -15.85
N SER A 34 -0.64 -0.69 -16.58
CA SER A 34 -0.92 -1.05 -17.97
C SER A 34 -0.62 0.11 -18.92
N SER A 35 -0.56 -0.17 -20.23
CA SER A 35 -0.17 0.82 -21.25
C SER A 35 -1.15 1.99 -21.41
N ASP A 36 -2.40 1.82 -20.98
CA ASP A 36 -3.47 2.83 -21.01
C ASP A 36 -3.53 3.68 -19.72
N ASP A 37 -2.62 3.46 -18.77
CA ASP A 37 -2.57 4.23 -17.54
C ASP A 37 -2.08 5.65 -17.72
N THR A 38 -2.62 6.54 -16.89
CA THR A 38 -2.33 7.97 -16.91
C THR A 38 -1.91 8.46 -15.53
N GLU A 39 -1.18 9.56 -15.49
CA GLU A 39 -0.82 10.24 -14.23
C GLU A 39 -2.06 10.58 -13.40
N THR A 40 -3.13 11.06 -14.03
CA THR A 40 -4.43 11.30 -13.38
C THR A 40 -5.01 10.04 -12.74
N GLY A 41 -4.89 8.89 -13.41
CA GLY A 41 -5.27 7.59 -12.85
C GLY A 41 -4.44 7.22 -11.62
N SER A 42 -3.13 7.44 -11.69
CA SER A 42 -2.21 7.17 -10.58
C SER A 42 -2.50 8.04 -9.35
N ALA A 43 -2.76 9.34 -9.54
CA ALA A 43 -3.10 10.26 -8.46
C ALA A 43 -4.40 9.85 -7.76
N LYS A 44 -5.43 9.45 -8.52
CA LYS A 44 -6.70 8.93 -7.98
C LYS A 44 -6.51 7.64 -7.20
N LEU A 45 -5.66 6.72 -7.68
CA LEU A 45 -5.39 5.47 -6.97
C LEU A 45 -4.63 5.71 -5.66
N ALA A 46 -3.63 6.60 -5.69
CA ALA A 46 -2.89 7.00 -4.49
C ALA A 46 -3.81 7.64 -3.45
N GLU A 47 -4.67 8.58 -3.86
CA GLU A 47 -5.66 9.21 -2.98
C GLU A 47 -6.61 8.18 -2.36
N LYS A 48 -7.16 7.27 -3.17
CA LYS A 48 -8.03 6.19 -2.68
C LYS A 48 -7.31 5.28 -1.69
N THR A 49 -6.04 4.94 -1.95
CA THR A 49 -5.23 4.09 -1.08
C THR A 49 -4.98 4.76 0.26
N LEU A 50 -4.60 6.04 0.26
CA LEU A 50 -4.32 6.80 1.49
C LEU A 50 -5.57 7.03 2.35
N LYS A 51 -6.76 7.09 1.73
CA LYS A 51 -8.04 7.33 2.43
C LYS A 51 -8.79 6.04 2.79
N LEU A 52 -8.30 4.87 2.38
CA LEU A 52 -9.00 3.60 2.60
C LEU A 52 -9.03 3.24 4.09
N ARG A 53 -10.22 3.16 4.69
CA ARG A 53 -10.44 2.93 6.12
C ARG A 53 -10.45 1.44 6.45
N ILE A 54 -9.27 0.83 6.52
CA ILE A 54 -9.07 -0.62 6.75
C ILE A 54 -8.22 -0.94 7.99
N PHE A 55 -7.87 0.06 8.79
CA PHE A 55 -7.18 -0.09 10.08
C PHE A 55 -8.16 0.07 11.23
N ASP A 56 -7.83 -0.59 12.35
CA ASP A 56 -8.69 -0.61 13.52
C ASP A 56 -8.57 0.73 14.29
N ASP A 57 -9.70 1.27 14.72
CA ASP A 57 -9.78 2.39 15.66
C ASP A 57 -9.54 1.90 17.11
N PRO A 58 -9.49 2.80 18.11
CA PRO A 58 -9.32 2.40 19.51
C PRO A 58 -10.40 1.44 20.06
N ASP A 59 -11.58 1.38 19.42
CA ASP A 59 -12.67 0.48 19.78
C ASP A 59 -12.60 -0.87 19.01
N GLY A 60 -11.53 -1.08 18.23
CA GLY A 60 -11.29 -2.30 17.46
C GLY A 60 -12.12 -2.39 16.17
N LYS A 61 -12.73 -1.29 15.71
CA LYS A 61 -13.51 -1.28 14.47
C LYS A 61 -12.65 -0.79 13.31
N MET A 62 -12.77 -1.43 12.14
CA MET A 62 -12.08 -1.01 10.92
C MET A 62 -12.62 0.34 10.44
N ASN A 63 -11.96 1.41 10.86
CA ASN A 63 -12.43 2.78 10.67
C ASN A 63 -11.31 3.78 10.46
N LEU A 64 -10.04 3.40 10.50
CA LEU A 64 -8.93 4.33 10.26
C LEU A 64 -8.24 4.01 8.94
N SER A 65 -7.75 5.04 8.26
CA SER A 65 -6.88 4.93 7.11
C SER A 65 -5.41 4.82 7.52
N VAL A 66 -4.56 4.42 6.58
CA VAL A 66 -3.11 4.33 6.80
C VAL A 66 -2.53 5.70 7.20
N ALA A 67 -3.06 6.80 6.66
CA ALA A 67 -2.64 8.15 7.01
C ALA A 67 -3.04 8.52 8.45
N GLU A 68 -4.26 8.16 8.87
CA GLU A 68 -4.77 8.44 10.22
C GLU A 68 -3.97 7.70 11.31
N ILE A 69 -3.47 6.49 11.01
CA ILE A 69 -2.63 5.72 11.96
C ILE A 69 -1.13 6.06 11.87
N GLY A 70 -0.71 6.96 10.98
CA GLY A 70 0.70 7.24 10.72
C GLY A 70 1.47 6.04 10.18
N GLY A 71 0.79 5.15 9.46
CA GLY A 71 1.33 3.90 8.95
C GLY A 71 2.25 4.10 7.75
N GLU A 72 3.18 3.17 7.57
CA GLU A 72 4.18 3.20 6.50
C GLU A 72 3.65 2.51 5.23
N LEU A 73 4.23 2.84 4.08
CA LEU A 73 3.85 2.25 2.79
C LEU A 73 5.06 1.57 2.15
N LEU A 74 4.88 0.33 1.70
CA LEU A 74 5.84 -0.39 0.89
C LEU A 74 5.21 -0.72 -0.46
N VAL A 75 5.68 -0.06 -1.51
CA VAL A 75 5.14 -0.20 -2.87
C VAL A 75 6.06 -1.08 -3.70
N VAL A 76 5.52 -2.15 -4.27
CA VAL A 76 6.25 -3.13 -5.07
C VAL A 76 5.59 -3.25 -6.44
N SER A 77 6.38 -3.10 -7.50
CA SER A 77 5.91 -3.33 -8.87
C SER A 77 5.49 -4.78 -9.06
N GLN A 78 4.27 -5.01 -9.54
CA GLN A 78 3.69 -6.34 -9.75
C GLN A 78 2.97 -6.41 -11.10
N PHE A 79 3.70 -6.76 -12.15
CA PHE A 79 3.19 -6.79 -13.53
C PHE A 79 2.15 -7.88 -13.79
N THR A 80 1.96 -8.84 -12.88
CA THR A 80 1.00 -9.94 -13.03
C THR A 80 -0.43 -9.58 -12.60
N LEU A 81 -0.67 -8.32 -12.21
CA LEU A 81 -1.99 -7.78 -11.84
C LEU A 81 -2.72 -7.18 -13.04
#